data_AF-A0A8S4NWE1-F1
#
_entry.id   AF-A0A8S4NWE1-F1
#
_cell.length_a   1.000
_cell.length_b   1.000
_cell.length_c   1.000
_cell.angle_alpha   90.00
_cell.angle_beta   90.00
_cell.angle_gamma   90.00
#
_symmetry.space_group_name_H-M   'P 1'
#
loop_
_entity.id
_entity.type
_entity.pdbx_description
1 polymer ?
#
loop_
_entity_poly.entity_id
_entity_poly.type
_entity_poly.pdbx_seq_one_letter_code
_entity_poly.pdbx_strand_id
1 'polypeptide(L)'
;EFKGCSGIFQGKIFRPSPPPARSTILRNVRKYQEAGTSLNLNKGNSGRRRTGRSEENVERVRTRLHENPRDTSARRNGIGLPQATFNRITRLDLRWHPYQMRVRHKLPPGDMP
;
A
#
# COMPACT_ATOMS: atom_id res chain seq x y z
N GLU A 1 -36.53 -1.94 -49.85
CA GLU A 1 -36.84 -2.10 -48.42
C GLU A 1 -35.55 -2.06 -47.61
N PHE A 2 -35.19 -0.91 -47.03
CA PHE A 2 -34.00 -0.80 -46.17
C PHE A 2 -34.43 -1.06 -44.71
N LYS A 3 -34.15 -2.27 -44.22
CA LYS A 3 -34.31 -2.60 -42.80
C LYS A 3 -33.23 -1.85 -42.01
N GLY A 4 -33.58 -0.68 -41.50
CA GLY A 4 -32.73 0.10 -40.60
C GLY A 4 -32.48 -0.69 -39.32
N CYS A 5 -31.22 -1.09 -39.10
CA CYS A 5 -30.75 -1.61 -37.82
C CYS A 5 -30.90 -0.53 -36.75
N SER A 6 -31.96 -0.59 -35.95
CA SER A 6 -32.10 0.19 -34.72
C SER A 6 -31.18 -0.39 -33.64
N GLY A 7 -29.86 -0.22 -33.84
CA GLY A 7 -28.87 -0.47 -32.81
C GLY A 7 -29.07 0.56 -31.69
N ILE A 8 -29.74 0.14 -30.61
CA ILE A 8 -29.85 0.93 -29.39
C ILE A 8 -28.43 1.07 -28.85
N PHE A 9 -27.80 2.23 -29.10
CA PHE A 9 -26.65 2.68 -28.32
C PHE A 9 -27.12 2.81 -26.87
N GLN A 10 -26.96 1.73 -26.10
CA GLN A 10 -27.09 1.78 -24.64
C GLN A 10 -25.88 2.53 -24.09
N GLY A 11 -25.84 3.84 -24.34
CA GLY A 11 -24.98 4.75 -23.61
C GLY A 11 -25.30 4.58 -22.12
N LYS A 12 -24.29 4.31 -21.31
CA LYS A 12 -24.44 4.26 -19.85
C LYS A 12 -25.02 5.59 -19.39
N ILE A 13 -26.29 5.60 -19.00
CA ILE A 13 -26.92 6.74 -18.36
C ILE A 13 -26.17 6.97 -17.04
N PHE A 14 -25.32 7.99 -16.98
CA PHE A 14 -24.75 8.46 -15.73
C PHE A 14 -25.90 9.02 -14.89
N ARG A 15 -26.45 8.20 -13.99
CA ARG A 15 -27.37 8.68 -12.97
C ARG A 15 -26.56 9.57 -12.02
N PRO A 16 -26.87 10.87 -11.88
CA PRO A 16 -26.15 11.70 -10.94
C PRO A 16 -26.34 11.13 -9.54
N SER A 17 -25.23 10.93 -8.83
CA SER A 17 -25.27 10.67 -7.40
C SER A 17 -26.02 11.81 -6.72
N PRO A 18 -26.88 11.55 -5.74
CA PRO A 18 -27.42 12.61 -4.91
C PRO A 18 -26.26 13.43 -4.30
N PRO A 19 -26.45 14.74 -4.10
CA PRO A 19 -25.43 15.58 -3.51
C PRO A 19 -25.10 15.11 -2.09
N PRO A 20 -23.87 15.36 -1.61
CA PRO A 20 -23.51 15.04 -0.23
C PRO A 20 -24.39 15.81 0.75
N ALA A 21 -24.65 15.21 1.91
CA ALA A 21 -25.42 15.87 2.97
C ALA A 21 -24.80 17.21 3.40
N ARG A 22 -25.63 18.20 3.76
CA ARG A 22 -25.21 19.53 4.23
C ARG A 22 -24.14 19.47 5.31
N SER A 23 -24.27 18.54 6.26
CA SER A 23 -23.29 18.32 7.33
C SER A 23 -21.89 17.97 6.80
N THR A 24 -21.81 17.18 5.72
CA THR A 24 -20.54 16.80 5.09
C THR A 24 -19.90 18.01 4.40
N ILE A 25 -20.71 18.83 3.72
CA ILE A 25 -20.24 20.07 3.08
C ILE A 25 -19.67 21.02 4.13
N LEU A 26 -20.42 21.29 5.21
CA LEU A 26 -19.97 22.18 6.28
C LEU A 26 -18.70 21.68 6.97
N ARG A 27 -18.59 20.37 7.21
CA ARG A 27 -17.37 19.76 7.77
C ARG A 27 -16.17 19.97 6.85
N ASN A 28 -16.36 19.85 5.54
CA ASN A 28 -15.30 20.12 4.57
C ASN A 28 -14.91 21.59 4.56
N VAL A 29 -15.87 22.53 4.54
CA VAL A 29 -15.60 23.98 4.60
C VAL A 29 -14.80 24.32 5.85
N ARG A 30 -15.24 23.85 7.02
CA ARG A 30 -14.54 24.07 8.29
C ARG A 30 -13.11 23.52 8.24
N LYS A 31 -12.93 22.29 7.75
CA LYS A 31 -11.61 21.68 7.58
C LYS A 31 -10.70 22.52 6.67
N TYR A 32 -11.23 23.08 5.59
CA TYR A 32 -10.46 23.96 4.71
C TYR A 32 -10.10 25.28 5.38
N GLN A 33 -11.02 25.89 6.14
CA GLN A 33 -10.75 27.12 6.88
C GLN A 33 -9.70 26.92 7.98
N GLU A 34 -9.76 25.79 8.71
CA GLU A 34 -8.85 25.51 9.83
C GLU A 34 -7.46 25.04 9.37
N ALA A 35 -7.41 24.11 8.40
CA ALA A 35 -6.17 23.40 8.07
C ALA A 35 -5.74 23.57 6.60
N GLY A 36 -6.55 24.21 5.75
CA GLY A 36 -6.19 24.48 4.35
C GLY A 36 -6.02 23.23 3.47
N THR A 37 -6.55 22.07 3.88
CA THR A 37 -6.16 20.77 3.30
C THR A 37 -7.32 19.87 2.88
N SER A 38 -7.20 19.28 1.69
CA SER A 38 -8.09 18.22 1.19
C SER A 38 -7.73 16.82 1.72
N LEU A 39 -6.66 16.67 2.51
CA LEU A 39 -6.16 15.35 2.94
C LEU A 39 -7.21 14.57 3.73
N ASN A 40 -7.34 13.27 3.44
CA ASN A 40 -8.21 12.39 4.21
C ASN A 40 -7.59 12.14 5.60
N LEU A 41 -8.13 12.77 6.64
CA LEU A 41 -7.68 12.61 8.03
C LEU A 41 -7.92 11.21 8.59
N ASN A 42 -8.82 10.44 7.97
CA ASN A 42 -9.09 9.05 8.34
C ASN A 42 -8.14 8.07 7.64
N LYS A 43 -7.19 8.56 6.83
CA LYS A 43 -6.22 7.71 6.12
C LYS A 43 -5.39 6.91 7.14
N GLY A 44 -5.41 5.58 7.01
CA GLY A 44 -4.74 4.67 7.94
C GLY A 44 -5.60 4.23 9.13
N ASN A 45 -6.66 4.96 9.45
CA ASN A 45 -7.63 4.61 10.50
C ASN A 45 -8.90 3.95 9.95
N SER A 46 -9.03 3.86 8.63
CA SER A 46 -10.16 3.18 7.96
C SER A 46 -9.97 1.66 7.96
N GLY A 47 -10.98 0.93 8.45
CA GLY A 47 -11.07 -0.53 8.38
C GLY A 47 -10.45 -1.26 9.58
N ARG A 48 -10.41 -2.60 9.52
CA ARG A 48 -9.91 -3.45 10.61
C ARG A 48 -8.41 -3.28 10.81
N ARG A 49 -7.99 -2.88 12.02
CA ARG A 49 -6.58 -2.87 12.43
C ARG A 49 -5.99 -4.27 12.29
N ARG A 50 -4.84 -4.37 11.63
CA ARG A 50 -4.15 -5.65 11.40
C ARG A 50 -3.09 -5.85 12.47
N THR A 51 -3.37 -6.72 13.43
CA THR A 51 -2.47 -7.04 14.56
C THR A 51 -1.12 -7.61 14.16
N GLY A 52 -1.04 -8.27 12.99
CA GLY A 52 0.22 -8.86 12.52
C GLY A 52 1.32 -7.86 12.17
N ARG A 53 1.01 -6.59 11.88
CA ARG A 53 1.99 -5.53 11.58
C ARG A 53 2.26 -4.66 12.81
N SER A 54 2.56 -5.29 13.95
CA SER A 54 3.07 -4.58 15.13
C SER A 54 4.52 -4.15 14.90
N GLU A 55 4.97 -3.12 15.61
CA GLU A 55 6.35 -2.62 15.54
C GLU A 55 7.36 -3.74 15.87
N GLU A 56 7.05 -4.56 16.87
CA GLU A 56 7.84 -5.74 17.24
C GLU A 56 8.01 -6.70 16.06
N ASN A 57 6.94 -7.02 15.33
CA ASN A 57 7.04 -7.91 14.18
C ASN A 57 7.79 -7.27 13.02
N VAL A 58 7.71 -5.95 12.85
CA VAL A 58 8.48 -5.21 11.84
C VAL A 58 9.97 -5.36 12.14
N GLU A 59 10.38 -5.13 13.39
CA GLU A 59 11.77 -5.28 13.81
C GLU A 59 12.27 -6.73 13.74
N ARG A 60 11.46 -7.71 14.16
CA ARG A 60 11.81 -9.13 14.01
C ARG A 60 12.06 -9.52 12.55
N VAL A 61 11.20 -9.05 11.64
CA VAL A 61 11.39 -9.28 10.20
C VAL A 61 12.65 -8.57 9.71
N ARG A 62 12.90 -7.33 10.14
CA ARG A 62 14.09 -6.54 9.77
C ARG A 62 15.39 -7.23 10.17
N THR A 63 15.49 -7.70 11.40
CA THR A 63 16.66 -8.41 11.92
C THR A 63 16.93 -9.69 11.14
N ARG A 64 15.91 -10.55 10.97
CA ARG A 64 16.01 -11.81 10.21
C ARG A 64 16.51 -11.61 8.78
N LEU A 65 16.05 -10.52 8.18
CA LEU A 65 16.35 -10.13 6.82
C LEU A 65 17.76 -9.52 6.70
N HIS A 66 18.26 -8.86 7.76
CA HIS A 66 19.63 -8.38 7.83
C HIS A 66 20.65 -9.51 8.04
N GLU A 67 20.34 -10.48 8.89
CA GLU A 67 21.17 -11.67 9.13
C GLU A 67 21.31 -12.54 7.87
N ASN A 68 20.25 -12.60 7.05
CA ASN A 68 20.16 -13.49 5.91
C ASN A 68 19.60 -12.74 4.69
N PRO A 69 20.41 -11.84 4.09
CA PRO A 69 19.94 -10.92 3.04
C PRO A 69 19.51 -11.64 1.75
N ARG A 70 19.93 -12.89 1.54
CA ARG A 70 19.56 -13.73 0.39
C ARG A 70 18.22 -14.44 0.54
N ASP A 71 17.64 -14.50 1.75
CA ASP A 71 16.42 -15.27 2.02
C ASP A 71 15.25 -14.37 2.38
N THR A 72 14.70 -13.70 1.38
CA THR A 72 13.44 -12.92 1.46
C THR A 72 12.19 -13.77 1.33
N SER A 73 12.33 -15.10 1.23
CA SER A 73 11.20 -15.98 0.98
C SER A 73 10.32 -16.08 2.22
N ALA A 74 9.08 -15.61 2.10
CA ALA A 74 8.11 -15.75 3.18
C ALA A 74 7.79 -17.21 3.54
N ARG A 75 8.08 -18.17 2.65
CA ARG A 75 7.93 -19.60 2.92
C ARG A 75 8.99 -20.13 3.89
N ARG A 76 10.16 -19.49 3.94
CA ARG A 76 11.31 -19.88 4.78
C ARG A 76 11.66 -18.80 5.81
N ASN A 77 10.67 -18.05 6.27
CA ASN A 77 10.93 -16.89 7.12
C ASN A 77 11.61 -17.26 8.46
N GLY A 78 11.43 -18.49 8.96
CA GLY A 78 12.09 -18.99 10.17
C GLY A 78 11.66 -18.31 11.48
N ILE A 79 10.72 -17.35 11.43
CA ILE A 79 10.30 -16.52 12.57
C ILE A 79 8.86 -16.80 13.02
N GLY A 80 8.22 -17.83 12.45
CA GLY A 80 6.87 -18.26 12.81
C GLY A 80 5.75 -17.28 12.44
N LEU A 81 6.05 -16.26 11.61
CA LEU A 81 5.02 -15.34 11.13
C LEU A 81 4.24 -15.96 9.96
N PRO A 82 2.93 -15.68 9.86
CA PRO A 82 2.17 -16.06 8.67
C PRO A 82 2.78 -15.46 7.40
N GLN A 83 2.82 -16.24 6.32
CA GLN A 83 3.42 -15.84 5.05
C GLN A 83 2.89 -14.49 4.55
N ALA A 84 1.58 -14.26 4.67
CA ALA A 84 0.93 -13.02 4.27
C ALA A 84 1.39 -11.81 5.10
N THR A 85 1.62 -12.00 6.41
CA THR A 85 2.11 -10.95 7.31
C THR A 85 3.56 -10.61 6.97
N PHE A 86 4.42 -11.62 6.84
CA PHE A 86 5.82 -11.44 6.45
C PHE A 86 5.95 -10.67 5.13
N ASN A 87 5.21 -11.10 4.09
CA ASN A 87 5.24 -10.44 2.78
C ASN A 87 4.80 -8.98 2.84
N ARG A 88 3.78 -8.66 3.65
CA ARG A 88 3.30 -7.29 3.81
C ARG A 88 4.32 -6.42 4.53
N ILE A 89 4.88 -6.89 5.63
CA ILE A 89 5.92 -6.16 6.38
C ILE A 89 7.11 -5.89 5.47
N THR A 90 7.61 -6.94 4.81
CA THR A 90 8.75 -6.86 3.89
C THR A 90 8.48 -5.84 2.78
N ARG A 91 7.32 -5.89 2.11
CA ARG A 91 7.03 -5.03 0.95
C ARG A 91 6.57 -3.61 1.31
N LEU A 92 5.77 -3.44 2.36
CA LEU A 92 5.10 -2.17 2.66
C LEU A 92 5.85 -1.35 3.70
N ASP A 93 6.34 -1.99 4.77
CA ASP A 93 7.00 -1.31 5.89
C ASP A 93 8.48 -1.15 5.59
N LEU A 94 9.17 -2.26 5.32
CA LEU A 94 10.61 -2.26 5.06
C LEU A 94 10.96 -1.86 3.62
N ARG A 95 9.98 -1.89 2.70
CA ARG A 95 10.17 -1.64 1.25
C ARG A 95 11.27 -2.50 0.63
N TRP A 96 11.38 -3.72 1.12
CA TRP A 96 12.36 -4.70 0.71
C TRP A 96 11.81 -5.50 -0.47
N HIS A 97 12.30 -5.20 -1.67
CA HIS A 97 11.86 -5.88 -2.89
C HIS A 97 12.75 -7.10 -3.22
N PRO A 98 12.19 -8.19 -3.78
CA PRO A 98 12.99 -9.38 -4.14
C PRO A 98 14.11 -9.11 -5.14
N TYR A 99 13.91 -8.14 -6.04
CA TYR A 99 14.86 -7.78 -7.09
C TYR A 99 15.90 -6.75 -6.65
N GLN A 100 15.81 -6.23 -5.43
CA GLN A 100 16.76 -5.23 -4.95
C GLN A 100 18.10 -5.91 -4.64
N MET A 101 19.18 -5.43 -5.26
CA MET A 101 20.54 -5.87 -4.90
C MET A 101 20.84 -5.47 -3.45
N ARG A 102 21.13 -6.45 -2.61
CA ARG A 102 21.47 -6.24 -1.19
C ARG A 102 22.85 -6.69 -0.79
N VAL A 103 23.38 -7.68 -1.49
CA VAL A 103 24.77 -8.09 -1.37
C VAL A 103 25.53 -7.40 -2.48
N ARG A 104 26.50 -6.56 -2.12
CA ARG A 104 27.45 -5.97 -3.06
C ARG A 104 28.69 -6.85 -3.11
N HIS A 105 29.36 -6.88 -4.26
CA HIS A 105 30.69 -7.46 -4.35
C HIS A 105 31.66 -6.69 -3.45
N LYS A 106 32.60 -7.39 -2.82
CA LYS A 106 33.69 -6.75 -2.07
C LYS A 106 34.54 -5.96 -3.07
N LEU A 107 34.77 -4.68 -2.78
CA LEU A 107 35.70 -3.86 -3.56
C LEU A 107 37.13 -4.35 -3.28
N PRO A 108 37.94 -4.61 -4.32
CA PRO A 108 39.35 -4.89 -4.14
C PRO A 108 40.11 -3.62 -3.69
N PRO A 109 41.29 -3.76 -3.06
CA PRO A 109 42.04 -2.61 -2.54
C PRO A 109 42.40 -1.55 -3.57
N GLY A 110 42.55 -1.93 -4.86
CA GLY A 110 42.88 -1.01 -5.95
C GLY A 110 41.71 -0.17 -6.48
N ASP A 111 40.47 -0.52 -6.13
CA ASP A 111 39.25 0.21 -6.52
C ASP A 111 38.74 1.13 -5.39
N MET A 112 39.47 1.24 -4.28
CA MET A 112 39.14 2.16 -3.19
C MET A 112 39.45 3.60 -3.66
N PRO A 113 38.59 4.59 -3.33
CA PRO A 113 38.74 5.98 -3.80
C PRO A 113 39.94 6.71 -3.22
#